data_AF-A0AB34R257-F1
#
_entry.id   AF-A0AB34R257-F1
#
_cell.length_a   1.000
_cell.length_b   1.000
_cell.length_c   1.000
_cell.angle_alpha   90.00
_cell.angle_beta   90.00
_cell.angle_gamma   90.00
#
_symmetry.space_group_name_H-M   'P 1'
#
loop_
_entity.id
_entity.type
_entity.pdbx_description
1 polymer ?
#
loop_
_entity_poly.entity_id
_entity_poly.type
_entity_poly.pdbx_seq_one_letter_code
_entity_poly.pdbx_strand_id
1 'polypeptide(L)'
;MLKYLFYLTLSLLLFSACDKEEKVFATENMLDWFVIEKKSGEVNQLIYSIYTNDNMPIFVNDTIHQGSDRVDHFGNPIKDLVLFEPGYHIFSTDIFVSIKISSDSAAMLKALHAIQEKVLPRLPKSGIYRPSSILLVDTLYKGFSDLNMRIWGEVAIYPESLKGVTIGELHKLPDMTDEELNIWACRILAAKSKSWIQANYDKGVETFSEITDEGLWFGSNYNKNVGLYPMESPEQQSFFRWVSLLKDGKGYRSPSIEEDLIEYITYFYAYRGREDELKEKYKDYPKILRKFDLVKTWVEAFEEFLKKNKQF
;
A
#
# COMPACT_ATOMS: atom_id res chain seq x y z
N MET A 1 -3.87 31.81 60.65
CA MET A 1 -3.75 30.33 60.64
C MET A 1 -4.73 29.63 59.70
N LEU A 2 -5.95 30.15 59.46
CA LEU A 2 -6.94 29.50 58.57
C LEU A 2 -6.59 29.53 57.06
N LYS A 3 -5.86 30.56 56.58
CA LYS A 3 -5.46 30.68 55.17
C LYS A 3 -4.39 29.67 54.75
N TYR A 4 -3.49 29.27 55.64
CA TYR A 4 -2.44 28.29 55.33
C TYR A 4 -2.93 26.85 55.37
N LEU A 5 -4.04 26.58 56.10
CA LEU A 5 -4.69 25.27 56.09
C LEU A 5 -5.29 24.95 54.72
N PHE A 6 -5.88 25.95 54.05
CA PHE A 6 -6.49 25.80 52.72
C PHE A 6 -5.47 25.49 51.62
N TYR A 7 -4.28 26.07 51.69
CA TYR A 7 -3.20 25.77 50.74
C TYR A 7 -2.59 24.39 50.97
N LEU A 8 -2.57 23.88 52.21
CA LEU A 8 -2.10 22.54 52.54
C LEU A 8 -3.12 21.46 52.11
N THR A 9 -4.43 21.72 52.26
CA THR A 9 -5.48 20.79 51.81
C THR A 9 -5.60 20.75 50.29
N LEU A 10 -5.37 21.87 49.59
CA LEU A 10 -5.40 21.93 48.13
C LEU A 10 -4.18 21.23 47.49
N SER A 11 -3.02 21.24 48.15
CA SER A 11 -1.81 20.55 47.67
C SER A 11 -1.83 19.04 47.94
N LEU A 12 -2.53 18.57 48.99
CA LEU A 12 -2.74 17.14 49.25
C LEU A 12 -3.78 16.48 48.31
N LEU A 13 -4.69 17.25 47.72
CA LEU A 13 -5.67 16.76 46.73
C LEU A 13 -5.10 16.61 45.31
N LEU A 14 -3.95 17.23 45.01
CA LEU A 14 -3.33 17.19 43.67
C LEU A 14 -2.43 15.97 43.44
N PHE A 15 -2.18 15.14 44.46
CA PHE A 15 -1.34 13.94 44.36
C PHE A 15 -2.11 12.60 44.36
N SER A 16 -3.44 12.64 44.31
CA SER A 16 -4.28 11.42 44.34
C SER A 16 -5.07 11.15 43.04
N ALA A 17 -4.71 11.80 41.93
CA ALA A 17 -5.28 11.50 40.62
C ALA A 17 -4.22 10.84 39.72
N CYS A 18 -3.68 9.71 40.19
CA CYS A 18 -3.11 8.71 39.30
C CYS A 18 -4.14 7.58 39.29
N ASP A 19 -5.26 7.82 38.60
CA ASP A 19 -6.14 6.73 38.24
C ASP A 19 -5.29 5.74 37.45
N LYS A 20 -5.31 4.48 37.89
CA LYS A 20 -4.68 3.39 37.15
C LYS A 20 -5.26 3.49 35.76
N GLU A 21 -4.43 3.76 34.75
CA GLU A 21 -4.85 3.62 33.36
C GLU A 21 -5.47 2.24 33.23
N GLU A 22 -6.80 2.18 33.15
CA GLU A 22 -7.50 0.97 32.80
C GLU A 22 -6.90 0.58 31.46
N LYS A 23 -6.15 -0.54 31.45
CA LYS A 23 -5.69 -1.13 30.21
C LYS A 23 -6.94 -1.36 29.39
N VAL A 24 -7.15 -0.52 28.39
CA VAL A 24 -8.26 -0.66 27.44
C VAL A 24 -7.98 -1.95 26.70
N PHE A 25 -8.56 -3.04 27.17
CA PHE A 25 -8.55 -4.30 26.45
C PHE A 25 -9.52 -4.14 25.28
N ALA A 26 -9.07 -4.50 24.07
CA ALA A 26 -9.99 -4.76 22.98
C ALA A 26 -11.04 -5.76 23.49
N THR A 27 -12.32 -5.48 23.25
CA THR A 27 -13.42 -6.31 23.71
C THR A 27 -13.22 -7.75 23.24
N GLU A 28 -13.28 -8.72 24.15
CA GLU A 28 -12.95 -10.14 23.90
C GLU A 28 -13.84 -10.83 22.83
N ASN A 29 -14.83 -10.12 22.28
CA ASN A 29 -15.79 -10.60 21.28
C ASN A 29 -15.92 -9.67 20.05
N MET A 30 -14.83 -9.02 19.61
CA MET A 30 -14.88 -8.30 18.32
C MET A 30 -14.99 -9.28 17.16
N LEU A 31 -16.00 -9.09 16.31
CA LEU A 31 -16.20 -9.86 15.09
C LEU A 31 -15.01 -9.62 14.15
N ASP A 32 -14.36 -10.69 13.69
CA ASP A 32 -13.37 -10.60 12.63
C ASP A 32 -14.07 -10.48 11.26
N TRP A 33 -14.09 -9.26 10.72
CA TRP A 33 -14.69 -9.00 9.41
C TRP A 33 -13.91 -9.59 8.23
N PHE A 34 -12.65 -10.03 8.43
CA PHE A 34 -11.79 -10.52 7.36
C PHE A 34 -11.89 -12.03 7.11
N VAL A 35 -12.81 -12.70 7.79
CA VAL A 35 -13.08 -14.13 7.58
C VAL A 35 -13.61 -14.36 6.17
N ILE A 36 -12.94 -15.24 5.41
CA ILE A 36 -13.40 -15.66 4.09
C ILE A 36 -14.19 -16.96 4.20
N GLU A 37 -15.47 -16.90 3.84
CA GLU A 37 -16.33 -18.07 3.77
C GLU A 37 -16.15 -18.85 2.46
N LYS A 38 -16.32 -20.18 2.54
CA LYS A 38 -16.28 -21.04 1.36
C LYS A 38 -17.51 -20.78 0.48
N LYS A 39 -17.29 -20.27 -0.73
CA LYS A 39 -18.33 -20.02 -1.73
C LYS A 39 -18.06 -20.83 -3.01
N SER A 40 -19.09 -21.05 -3.82
CA SER A 40 -18.98 -21.71 -5.12
C SER A 40 -18.27 -20.82 -6.15
N GLY A 41 -17.70 -21.44 -7.19
CA GLY A 41 -16.98 -20.75 -8.27
C GLY A 41 -15.47 -20.77 -8.07
N GLU A 42 -14.74 -20.88 -9.18
CA GLU A 42 -13.29 -21.11 -9.19
C GLU A 42 -12.52 -19.99 -8.48
N VAL A 43 -12.85 -18.72 -8.76
CA VAL A 43 -12.28 -17.55 -8.09
C VAL A 43 -12.46 -17.64 -6.57
N ASN A 44 -13.68 -17.90 -6.11
CA ASN A 44 -13.99 -17.97 -4.68
C ASN A 44 -13.28 -19.15 -3.99
N GLN A 45 -13.16 -20.29 -4.68
CA GLN A 45 -12.45 -21.45 -4.17
C GLN A 45 -10.94 -21.17 -4.03
N LEU A 46 -10.34 -20.50 -5.02
CA LEU A 46 -8.94 -20.11 -4.95
C LEU A 46 -8.68 -19.08 -3.84
N ILE A 47 -9.52 -18.06 -3.70
CA ILE A 47 -9.45 -17.09 -2.58
C ILE A 47 -9.56 -17.82 -1.24
N TYR A 48 -10.53 -18.72 -1.08
CA TYR A 48 -10.69 -19.50 0.15
C TYR A 48 -9.46 -20.39 0.44
N SER A 49 -8.85 -20.97 -0.59
CA SER A 49 -7.64 -21.77 -0.43
C SER A 49 -6.44 -20.94 0.03
N ILE A 50 -6.26 -19.72 -0.52
CA ILE A 50 -5.21 -18.79 -0.10
C ILE A 50 -5.46 -18.35 1.34
N TYR A 51 -6.69 -18.02 1.70
CA TYR A 51 -7.04 -17.65 3.06
C TYR A 51 -6.73 -18.78 4.06
N THR A 52 -7.15 -20.01 3.77
CA THR A 52 -6.96 -21.16 4.67
C THR A 52 -5.52 -21.64 4.78
N ASN A 53 -4.75 -21.59 3.69
CA ASN A 53 -3.36 -22.09 3.67
C ASN A 53 -2.34 -21.02 4.11
N ASP A 54 -2.56 -19.77 3.72
CA ASP A 54 -1.57 -18.70 3.86
C ASP A 54 -2.03 -17.57 4.80
N ASN A 55 -3.25 -17.65 5.35
CA ASN A 55 -3.85 -16.63 6.21
C ASN A 55 -3.78 -15.22 5.57
N MET A 56 -4.22 -15.13 4.31
CA MET A 56 -4.31 -13.87 3.56
C MET A 56 -5.73 -13.66 3.03
N PRO A 57 -6.51 -12.75 3.64
CA PRO A 57 -7.81 -12.33 3.10
C PRO A 57 -7.63 -11.58 1.79
N ILE A 58 -8.30 -12.05 0.74
CA ILE A 58 -8.33 -11.38 -0.57
C ILE A 58 -9.79 -11.13 -0.96
N PHE A 59 -10.07 -9.91 -1.38
CA PHE A 59 -11.40 -9.49 -1.82
C PHE A 59 -11.35 -9.13 -3.32
N VAL A 60 -12.40 -9.52 -4.04
CA VAL A 60 -12.67 -9.12 -5.44
C VAL A 60 -13.91 -8.23 -5.55
N ASN A 61 -14.53 -7.92 -4.41
CA ASN A 61 -15.62 -6.96 -4.25
C ASN A 61 -15.30 -6.03 -3.08
N ASP A 62 -15.88 -4.84 -3.05
CA ASP A 62 -15.65 -3.87 -1.98
C ASP A 62 -16.36 -4.22 -0.67
N THR A 63 -17.37 -5.08 -0.71
CA THR A 63 -18.10 -5.51 0.49
C THR A 63 -17.33 -6.60 1.23
N ILE A 64 -16.77 -6.24 2.39
CA ILE A 64 -16.02 -7.16 3.28
C ILE A 64 -16.98 -8.01 4.11
N HIS A 65 -17.98 -7.37 4.73
CA HIS A 65 -18.96 -8.05 5.58
C HIS A 65 -20.36 -7.47 5.39
N GLN A 66 -21.35 -8.36 5.42
CA GLN A 66 -22.75 -8.01 5.53
C GLN A 66 -23.41 -8.94 6.54
N GLY A 67 -24.03 -8.37 7.58
CA GLY A 67 -24.67 -9.12 8.66
C GLY A 67 -26.01 -8.50 9.06
N SER A 68 -26.92 -9.32 9.55
CA SER A 68 -28.20 -8.88 10.14
C SER A 68 -28.44 -9.46 11.54
N ASP A 69 -27.41 -10.06 12.13
CA ASP A 69 -27.54 -10.92 13.31
C ASP A 69 -27.49 -10.11 14.62
N ARG A 70 -27.23 -8.80 14.52
CA ARG A 70 -27.25 -7.89 15.65
C ARG A 70 -28.63 -7.24 15.75
N VAL A 71 -29.06 -7.01 16.97
CA VAL A 71 -30.27 -6.24 17.27
C VAL A 71 -29.90 -5.01 18.08
N ASP A 72 -30.60 -3.90 17.84
CA ASP A 72 -30.48 -2.70 18.66
C ASP A 72 -31.11 -2.90 20.04
N HIS A 73 -31.04 -1.87 20.89
CA HIS A 73 -31.63 -1.91 22.23
C HIS A 73 -33.15 -2.17 22.23
N PHE A 74 -33.83 -1.91 21.11
CA PHE A 74 -35.28 -2.08 20.93
C PHE A 74 -35.63 -3.41 20.25
N GLY A 75 -34.65 -4.26 19.95
CA GLY A 75 -34.86 -5.55 19.27
C GLY A 75 -34.96 -5.46 17.74
N ASN A 76 -34.70 -4.30 17.13
CA ASN A 76 -34.70 -4.16 15.68
C ASN A 76 -33.38 -4.70 15.09
N PRO A 77 -33.41 -5.43 13.96
CA PRO A 77 -32.21 -5.88 13.30
C PRO A 77 -31.32 -4.70 12.86
N ILE A 78 -30.05 -4.74 13.25
CA ILE A 78 -29.01 -3.85 12.74
C ILE A 78 -28.41 -4.52 11.51
N LYS A 79 -28.48 -3.84 10.37
CA LYS A 79 -27.76 -4.25 9.17
C LYS A 79 -26.33 -3.73 9.25
N ASP A 80 -25.40 -4.62 9.54
CA ASP A 80 -23.98 -4.33 9.46
C ASP A 80 -23.55 -4.42 7.99
N LEU A 81 -22.94 -3.35 7.49
CA LEU A 81 -22.27 -3.31 6.19
C LEU A 81 -20.87 -2.78 6.41
N VAL A 82 -19.88 -3.60 6.10
CA VAL A 82 -18.47 -3.21 6.14
C VAL A 82 -17.95 -3.22 4.71
N LEU A 83 -17.59 -2.04 4.22
CA LEU A 83 -16.98 -1.83 2.92
C LEU A 83 -15.46 -1.70 3.08
N PHE A 84 -14.69 -2.01 2.04
CA PHE A 84 -13.23 -1.87 2.02
C PHE A 84 -12.84 -0.39 2.13
N GLU A 85 -13.44 0.46 1.30
CA GLU A 85 -13.20 1.91 1.21
C GLU A 85 -11.70 2.26 1.19
N PRO A 86 -11.02 2.14 0.03
CA PRO A 86 -9.57 2.31 -0.04
C PRO A 86 -9.06 3.63 0.54
N GLY A 87 -9.81 4.73 0.38
CA GLY A 87 -9.43 6.04 0.91
C GLY A 87 -9.74 6.27 2.39
N TYR A 88 -10.29 5.31 3.14
CA TYR A 88 -10.65 5.51 4.54
C TYR A 88 -9.47 5.26 5.50
N HIS A 89 -9.19 6.24 6.36
CA HIS A 89 -8.15 6.21 7.39
C HIS A 89 -8.76 6.51 8.78
N ILE A 90 -8.02 6.22 9.86
CA ILE A 90 -8.52 6.43 11.24
C ILE A 90 -8.86 7.91 11.50
N PHE A 91 -8.05 8.83 10.98
CA PHE A 91 -8.16 10.27 11.27
C PHE A 91 -8.49 11.12 10.04
N SER A 92 -8.71 10.50 8.88
CA SER A 92 -8.95 11.21 7.62
C SER A 92 -9.59 10.31 6.57
N THR A 93 -10.06 10.92 5.49
CA THR A 93 -10.50 10.20 4.30
C THR A 93 -9.85 10.84 3.08
N ASP A 94 -9.17 10.02 2.28
CA ASP A 94 -8.75 10.40 0.94
C ASP A 94 -9.93 10.23 -0.02
N ILE A 95 -10.67 11.32 -0.23
CA ILE A 95 -11.82 11.37 -1.13
C ILE A 95 -11.42 11.33 -2.61
N PHE A 96 -10.12 11.32 -2.92
CA PHE A 96 -9.59 11.32 -4.28
C PHE A 96 -9.09 9.94 -4.71
N VAL A 97 -9.71 8.89 -4.18
CA VAL A 97 -9.49 7.50 -4.58
C VAL A 97 -10.80 6.91 -5.07
N SER A 98 -10.78 6.26 -6.23
CA SER A 98 -11.95 5.63 -6.83
C SER A 98 -11.58 4.29 -7.43
N ILE A 99 -12.49 3.32 -7.35
CA ILE A 99 -12.28 1.96 -7.86
C ILE A 99 -13.38 1.54 -8.81
N LYS A 100 -13.05 0.62 -9.70
CA LYS A 100 -14.00 -0.13 -10.52
C LYS A 100 -13.81 -1.61 -10.21
N ILE A 101 -14.88 -2.29 -9.79
CA ILE A 101 -14.86 -3.73 -9.54
C ILE A 101 -14.82 -4.49 -10.86
N SER A 102 -14.04 -5.58 -10.90
CA SER A 102 -13.93 -6.40 -12.11
C SER A 102 -15.06 -7.42 -12.17
N SER A 103 -15.49 -7.76 -13.37
CA SER A 103 -16.36 -8.91 -13.65
C SER A 103 -15.62 -10.01 -14.42
N ASP A 104 -14.34 -9.80 -14.76
CA ASP A 104 -13.53 -10.75 -15.51
C ASP A 104 -12.90 -11.77 -14.57
N SER A 105 -13.52 -12.96 -14.52
CA SER A 105 -13.03 -14.07 -13.69
C SER A 105 -11.65 -14.59 -14.14
N ALA A 106 -11.31 -14.51 -15.43
CA ALA A 106 -10.01 -14.97 -15.92
C ALA A 106 -8.89 -14.04 -15.46
N ALA A 107 -9.12 -12.72 -15.51
CA ALA A 107 -8.20 -11.73 -14.96
C ALA A 107 -8.01 -11.92 -13.44
N MET A 108 -9.11 -12.18 -12.70
CA MET A 108 -9.04 -12.47 -11.26
C MET A 108 -8.23 -13.73 -10.96
N LEU A 109 -8.44 -14.83 -11.70
CA LEU A 109 -7.67 -16.06 -11.52
C LEU A 109 -6.18 -15.84 -11.81
N LYS A 110 -5.85 -15.13 -12.89
CA LYS A 110 -4.46 -14.77 -13.23
C LYS A 110 -3.82 -13.94 -12.12
N ALA A 111 -4.55 -12.99 -11.54
CA ALA A 111 -4.10 -12.20 -10.39
C ALA A 111 -3.82 -13.08 -9.16
N LEU A 112 -4.76 -13.97 -8.82
CA LEU A 112 -4.66 -14.83 -7.64
C LEU A 112 -3.50 -15.82 -7.73
N HIS A 113 -3.29 -16.44 -8.90
CA HIS A 113 -2.12 -17.29 -9.13
C HIS A 113 -0.82 -16.51 -9.03
N ALA A 114 -0.74 -15.30 -9.62
CA ALA A 114 0.44 -14.46 -9.49
C ALA A 114 0.72 -14.09 -8.01
N ILE A 115 -0.31 -13.80 -7.22
CA ILE A 115 -0.18 -13.56 -5.77
C ILE A 115 0.34 -14.81 -5.06
N GLN A 116 -0.26 -15.97 -5.33
CA GLN A 116 0.12 -17.24 -4.70
C GLN A 116 1.59 -17.61 -4.97
N GLU A 117 2.05 -17.42 -6.20
CA GLU A 117 3.40 -17.82 -6.61
C GLU A 117 4.47 -16.77 -6.24
N LYS A 118 4.14 -15.49 -6.40
CA LYS A 118 5.15 -14.41 -6.38
C LYS A 118 5.14 -13.64 -5.06
N VAL A 119 3.95 -13.45 -4.47
CA VAL A 119 3.74 -12.58 -3.30
C VAL A 119 3.77 -13.37 -2.00
N LEU A 120 2.88 -14.37 -1.83
CA LEU A 120 2.72 -15.09 -0.56
C LEU A 120 4.03 -15.68 0.00
N PRO A 121 4.93 -16.28 -0.82
CA PRO A 121 6.18 -16.83 -0.31
C PRO A 121 7.16 -15.79 0.27
N ARG A 122 6.94 -14.51 -0.03
CA ARG A 122 7.80 -13.38 0.37
C ARG A 122 7.08 -12.40 1.31
N LEU A 123 5.84 -12.67 1.67
CA LEU A 123 5.12 -11.85 2.64
C LEU A 123 5.61 -12.18 4.06
N PRO A 124 5.70 -11.16 4.94
CA PRO A 124 5.91 -11.41 6.36
C PRO A 124 4.80 -12.32 6.88
N LYS A 125 5.14 -13.29 7.73
CA LYS A 125 4.20 -14.24 8.33
C LYS A 125 3.21 -13.56 9.28
N SER A 126 3.61 -12.45 9.90
CA SER A 126 2.80 -11.69 10.85
C SER A 126 3.37 -10.29 11.08
N GLY A 127 2.65 -9.46 11.85
CA GLY A 127 3.09 -8.13 12.27
C GLY A 127 2.62 -7.00 11.35
N ILE A 128 2.99 -5.76 11.72
CA ILE A 128 2.48 -4.54 11.09
C ILE A 128 2.92 -4.34 9.63
N TYR A 129 3.90 -5.11 9.16
CA TYR A 129 4.37 -5.09 7.78
C TYR A 129 3.69 -6.14 6.90
N ARG A 130 2.78 -6.95 7.44
CA ARG A 130 1.92 -7.81 6.63
C ARG A 130 0.63 -7.04 6.33
N PRO A 131 0.21 -6.90 5.05
CA PRO A 131 -1.11 -6.36 4.75
C PRO A 131 -2.20 -7.16 5.46
N SER A 132 -3.16 -6.48 6.08
CA SER A 132 -4.31 -7.13 6.73
C SER A 132 -5.21 -7.84 5.71
N SER A 133 -5.28 -7.29 4.49
CA SER A 133 -5.96 -7.91 3.35
C SER A 133 -5.50 -7.29 2.03
N ILE A 134 -5.96 -7.86 0.92
CA ILE A 134 -5.76 -7.35 -0.43
C ILE A 134 -7.13 -7.18 -1.11
N LEU A 135 -7.38 -6.02 -1.71
CA LEU A 135 -8.52 -5.79 -2.60
C LEU A 135 -8.04 -5.74 -4.05
N LEU A 136 -8.56 -6.65 -4.88
CA LEU A 136 -8.34 -6.69 -6.32
C LEU A 136 -9.44 -5.91 -7.04
N VAL A 137 -9.07 -4.94 -7.86
CA VAL A 137 -10.02 -4.11 -8.62
C VAL A 137 -9.64 -4.03 -10.10
N ASP A 138 -10.64 -3.94 -10.97
CA ASP A 138 -10.47 -3.77 -12.41
C ASP A 138 -9.58 -2.57 -12.74
N THR A 139 -9.89 -1.46 -12.08
CA THR A 139 -9.24 -0.17 -12.27
C THR A 139 -9.25 0.60 -10.96
N LEU A 140 -8.13 1.26 -10.67
CA LEU A 140 -7.94 2.10 -9.50
C LEU A 140 -7.53 3.50 -9.98
N TYR A 141 -8.25 4.52 -9.55
CA TYR A 141 -7.98 5.91 -9.88
C TYR A 141 -7.57 6.71 -8.65
N LYS A 142 -6.59 7.59 -8.83
CA LYS A 142 -6.15 8.58 -7.83
C LYS A 142 -6.25 9.99 -8.42
N GLY A 143 -6.72 10.95 -7.62
CA GLY A 143 -6.78 12.35 -7.97
C GLY A 143 -5.52 13.09 -7.51
N PHE A 144 -4.83 13.73 -8.45
CA PHE A 144 -3.65 14.54 -8.22
C PHE A 144 -4.02 16.03 -8.21
N SER A 145 -3.32 16.81 -7.39
CA SER A 145 -3.42 18.27 -7.41
C SER A 145 -2.47 18.84 -8.45
N ASP A 146 -2.96 19.71 -9.33
CA ASP A 146 -2.16 20.49 -10.27
C ASP A 146 -2.74 21.89 -10.43
N LEU A 147 -1.96 22.94 -10.14
CA LEU A 147 -2.34 24.35 -10.30
C LEU A 147 -3.79 24.67 -9.84
N ASN A 148 -4.19 24.17 -8.66
CA ASN A 148 -5.53 24.28 -8.06
C ASN A 148 -6.67 23.50 -8.75
N MET A 149 -6.35 22.66 -9.74
CA MET A 149 -7.26 21.71 -10.36
C MET A 149 -6.96 20.28 -9.88
N ARG A 150 -7.99 19.42 -9.94
CA ARG A 150 -7.88 17.99 -9.66
C ARG A 150 -7.87 17.23 -10.98
N ILE A 151 -6.81 16.46 -11.21
CA ILE A 151 -6.67 15.63 -12.39
C ILE A 151 -6.60 14.18 -11.93
N TRP A 152 -7.43 13.34 -12.51
CA TRP A 152 -7.49 11.92 -12.18
C TRP A 152 -6.57 11.12 -13.09
N GLY A 153 -6.01 10.06 -12.53
CA GLY A 153 -5.19 9.12 -13.27
C GLY A 153 -5.37 7.70 -12.75
N GLU A 154 -5.25 6.71 -13.62
CA GLU A 154 -5.20 5.31 -13.22
C GLU A 154 -3.85 4.99 -12.57
N VAL A 155 -3.89 4.38 -11.38
CA VAL A 155 -2.70 3.93 -10.66
C VAL A 155 -2.75 2.44 -10.41
N ALA A 156 -1.59 1.81 -10.31
CA ALA A 156 -1.50 0.36 -10.12
C ALA A 156 -1.85 -0.07 -8.69
N ILE A 157 -1.52 0.73 -7.67
CA ILE A 157 -1.62 0.34 -6.26
C ILE A 157 -1.97 1.53 -5.37
N TYR A 158 -2.75 1.27 -4.31
CA TYR A 158 -3.00 2.17 -3.21
C TYR A 158 -2.75 1.43 -1.88
N PRO A 159 -1.59 1.64 -1.23
CA PRO A 159 -1.18 0.87 -0.05
C PRO A 159 -1.64 1.47 1.29
N GLU A 160 -2.29 2.64 1.27
CA GLU A 160 -2.51 3.45 2.48
C GLU A 160 -3.80 3.10 3.23
N SER A 161 -4.68 2.24 2.70
CA SER A 161 -5.96 1.93 3.33
C SER A 161 -5.78 1.21 4.67
N LEU A 162 -6.59 1.60 5.66
CA LEU A 162 -6.63 0.92 6.96
C LEU A 162 -6.96 -0.58 6.85
N LYS A 163 -7.73 -0.97 5.82
CA LYS A 163 -8.22 -2.35 5.67
C LYS A 163 -7.27 -3.26 4.90
N GLY A 164 -6.27 -2.70 4.21
CA GLY A 164 -5.29 -3.48 3.46
C GLY A 164 -4.75 -2.74 2.25
N VAL A 165 -4.26 -3.49 1.27
CA VAL A 165 -3.72 -2.94 0.02
C VAL A 165 -4.76 -3.07 -1.09
N THR A 166 -5.04 -2.00 -1.82
CA THR A 166 -5.82 -2.08 -3.06
C THR A 166 -4.88 -2.13 -4.26
N ILE A 167 -5.04 -3.11 -5.14
CA ILE A 167 -4.28 -3.24 -6.38
C ILE A 167 -5.22 -3.26 -7.58
N GLY A 168 -4.93 -2.39 -8.55
CA GLY A 168 -5.68 -2.20 -9.78
C GLY A 168 -5.02 -2.89 -10.99
N GLU A 169 -5.34 -2.38 -12.18
CA GLU A 169 -4.83 -2.87 -13.47
C GLU A 169 -5.22 -4.32 -13.80
N LEU A 170 -6.26 -4.88 -13.15
CA LEU A 170 -6.72 -6.24 -13.44
C LEU A 170 -7.09 -6.42 -14.91
N HIS A 171 -7.72 -5.42 -15.52
CA HIS A 171 -8.09 -5.46 -16.94
C HIS A 171 -6.88 -5.54 -17.90
N LYS A 172 -5.66 -5.23 -17.43
CA LYS A 172 -4.42 -5.32 -18.23
C LYS A 172 -3.73 -6.67 -18.06
N LEU A 173 -4.05 -7.42 -16.99
CA LEU A 173 -3.40 -8.70 -16.68
C LEU A 173 -3.43 -9.70 -17.83
N PRO A 174 -4.53 -9.88 -18.61
CA PRO A 174 -4.55 -10.85 -19.70
C PRO A 174 -3.41 -10.65 -20.69
N ASP A 175 -3.07 -9.40 -21.00
CA ASP A 175 -2.08 -9.02 -22.01
C ASP A 175 -0.66 -8.83 -21.45
N MET A 176 -0.50 -8.83 -20.12
CA MET A 176 0.82 -8.72 -19.48
C MET A 176 1.67 -9.95 -19.77
N THR A 177 2.92 -9.68 -20.14
CA THR A 177 4.03 -10.64 -20.14
C THR A 177 4.32 -11.15 -18.73
N ASP A 178 5.09 -12.24 -18.62
CA ASP A 178 5.47 -12.80 -17.31
C ASP A 178 6.27 -11.81 -16.45
N GLU A 179 7.10 -10.98 -17.09
CA GLU A 179 7.86 -9.92 -16.44
C GLU A 179 6.93 -8.83 -15.90
N GLU A 180 6.00 -8.31 -16.72
CA GLU A 180 5.04 -7.29 -16.32
C GLU A 180 4.13 -7.79 -15.20
N LEU A 181 3.65 -9.04 -15.31
CA LEU A 181 2.86 -9.69 -14.26
C LEU A 181 3.66 -9.84 -12.96
N ASN A 182 4.96 -10.13 -13.05
CA ASN A 182 5.84 -10.22 -11.88
C ASN A 182 6.04 -8.86 -11.21
N ILE A 183 6.29 -7.81 -12.00
CA ILE A 183 6.40 -6.43 -11.50
C ILE A 183 5.08 -6.00 -10.87
N TRP A 184 3.93 -6.27 -11.51
CA TRP A 184 2.60 -6.00 -10.95
C TRP A 184 2.42 -6.66 -9.58
N ALA A 185 2.70 -7.96 -9.47
CA ALA A 185 2.55 -8.69 -8.22
C ALA A 185 3.48 -8.15 -7.11
N CYS A 186 4.72 -7.81 -7.47
CA CYS A 186 5.72 -7.28 -6.53
C CYS A 186 5.35 -5.91 -5.95
N ARG A 187 4.40 -5.16 -6.54
CA ARG A 187 3.90 -3.91 -5.92
C ARG A 187 3.24 -4.17 -4.57
N ILE A 188 2.57 -5.32 -4.41
CA ILE A 188 1.99 -5.73 -3.13
C ILE A 188 3.10 -5.93 -2.08
N LEU A 189 4.26 -6.46 -2.49
CA LEU A 189 5.44 -6.62 -1.63
C LEU A 189 6.16 -5.29 -1.34
N ALA A 190 6.00 -4.28 -2.18
CA ALA A 190 6.59 -2.97 -1.93
C ALA A 190 5.82 -2.17 -0.87
N ALA A 191 4.49 -2.35 -0.82
CA ALA A 191 3.62 -1.71 0.16
C ALA A 191 4.07 -1.98 1.62
N LYS A 192 4.65 -3.15 1.91
CA LYS A 192 5.03 -3.56 3.28
C LYS A 192 6.29 -2.90 3.83
N SER A 193 7.27 -2.57 3.00
CA SER A 193 8.59 -2.12 3.47
C SER A 193 8.76 -0.62 3.46
N LYS A 194 7.89 0.12 2.74
CA LYS A 194 7.98 1.59 2.59
C LYS A 194 8.11 2.29 3.94
N SER A 195 7.17 2.04 4.87
CA SER A 195 7.12 2.73 6.16
C SER A 195 8.34 2.42 7.03
N TRP A 196 8.82 1.18 7.04
CA TRP A 196 10.04 0.82 7.77
C TRP A 196 11.26 1.50 7.18
N ILE A 197 11.40 1.51 5.84
CA ILE A 197 12.53 2.15 5.16
C ILE A 197 12.54 3.66 5.45
N GLN A 198 11.40 4.34 5.31
CA GLN A 198 11.29 5.77 5.60
C GLN A 198 11.67 6.09 7.06
N ALA A 199 11.30 5.22 8.01
CA ALA A 199 11.63 5.43 9.41
C ALA A 199 13.10 5.14 9.77
N ASN A 200 13.79 4.27 9.03
CA ASN A 200 15.16 3.81 9.36
C ASN A 200 16.24 4.39 8.45
N TYR A 201 15.86 4.94 7.29
CA TYR A 201 16.76 5.49 6.27
C TYR A 201 16.31 6.87 5.80
N ASP A 202 15.83 7.73 6.70
CA ASP A 202 15.36 9.10 6.40
C ASP A 202 16.32 9.90 5.49
N LYS A 203 17.60 9.99 5.89
CA LYS A 203 18.67 10.63 5.10
C LYS A 203 18.97 9.89 3.81
N GLY A 204 18.82 8.56 3.83
CA GLY A 204 18.97 7.74 2.63
C GLY A 204 17.88 8.07 1.60
N VAL A 205 16.64 8.23 2.05
CA VAL A 205 15.50 8.64 1.21
C VAL A 205 15.68 10.07 0.68
N GLU A 206 16.26 10.98 1.47
CA GLU A 206 16.68 12.30 0.99
C GLU A 206 17.68 12.18 -0.15
N THR A 207 18.79 11.45 0.04
CA THR A 207 19.78 11.19 -1.03
C THR A 207 19.17 10.53 -2.26
N PHE A 208 18.25 9.57 -2.08
CA PHE A 208 17.52 8.95 -3.19
C PHE A 208 16.69 9.96 -3.99
N SER A 209 16.06 10.91 -3.31
CA SER A 209 15.32 11.98 -3.96
C SER A 209 16.25 12.96 -4.70
N GLU A 210 17.38 13.32 -4.09
CA GLU A 210 18.38 14.21 -4.70
C GLU A 210 18.95 13.63 -6.00
N ILE A 211 19.17 12.31 -6.09
CA ILE A 211 19.68 11.66 -7.32
C ILE A 211 18.76 11.94 -8.52
N THR A 212 17.44 11.94 -8.33
CA THR A 212 16.48 12.27 -9.38
C THR A 212 16.64 13.69 -9.89
N ASP A 213 16.95 14.62 -8.99
CA ASP A 213 17.03 16.06 -9.26
C ASP A 213 18.45 16.54 -9.64
N GLU A 214 19.45 15.66 -9.61
CA GLU A 214 20.81 15.96 -10.06
C GLU A 214 20.84 16.59 -11.46
N GLY A 215 21.50 17.74 -11.60
CA GLY A 215 21.60 18.45 -12.87
C GLY A 215 20.43 19.37 -13.20
N LEU A 216 19.40 19.44 -12.34
CA LEU A 216 18.39 20.49 -12.43
C LEU A 216 18.95 21.83 -11.92
N TRP A 217 18.68 22.91 -12.65
CA TRP A 217 19.00 24.27 -12.19
C TRP A 217 18.08 24.74 -11.05
N PHE A 218 16.82 24.29 -11.05
CA PHE A 218 15.83 24.60 -10.02
C PHE A 218 14.67 23.60 -10.04
N GLY A 219 14.00 23.46 -8.89
CA GLY A 219 12.81 22.62 -8.74
C GLY A 219 13.13 21.14 -8.59
N SER A 220 12.12 20.30 -8.80
CA SER A 220 12.21 18.85 -8.64
C SER A 220 11.48 18.14 -9.78
N ASN A 221 11.96 16.98 -10.23
CA ASN A 221 11.25 16.13 -11.19
C ASN A 221 10.09 15.35 -10.56
N TYR A 222 10.04 15.27 -9.24
CA TYR A 222 8.89 14.72 -8.53
C TYR A 222 7.66 15.62 -8.66
N ASN A 223 6.50 14.99 -8.55
CA ASN A 223 5.22 15.67 -8.46
C ASN A 223 4.83 16.58 -9.66
N LYS A 224 5.32 16.28 -10.87
CA LYS A 224 5.01 17.02 -12.11
C LYS A 224 3.97 16.35 -12.99
N ASN A 225 3.26 17.19 -13.74
CA ASN A 225 2.52 16.79 -14.93
C ASN A 225 3.43 16.85 -16.16
N VAL A 226 3.59 15.67 -16.71
CA VAL A 226 4.34 15.19 -17.85
C VAL A 226 3.72 15.49 -19.22
N GLY A 227 4.15 16.42 -20.08
CA GLY A 227 3.51 16.61 -21.41
C GLY A 227 3.57 15.37 -22.34
N LEU A 228 2.98 15.42 -23.56
CA LEU A 228 3.02 14.27 -24.48
C LEU A 228 4.14 14.29 -25.54
N TYR A 229 4.82 15.42 -25.79
CA TYR A 229 5.74 15.51 -26.95
C TYR A 229 6.83 16.60 -26.87
N PRO A 230 8.02 16.36 -27.48
CA PRO A 230 8.79 15.11 -27.41
C PRO A 230 9.44 15.03 -26.03
N MET A 231 9.08 14.01 -25.26
CA MET A 231 9.39 13.99 -23.84
C MET A 231 10.48 13.00 -23.48
N GLU A 232 11.23 13.34 -22.44
CA GLU A 232 12.13 12.39 -21.81
C GLU A 232 11.34 11.17 -21.32
N SER A 233 11.85 9.96 -21.55
CA SER A 233 11.27 8.74 -21.00
C SER A 233 11.36 8.78 -19.46
N PRO A 234 10.52 8.03 -18.71
CA PRO A 234 10.64 7.94 -17.25
C PRO A 234 12.07 7.72 -16.79
N GLU A 235 12.80 6.87 -17.52
CA GLU A 235 14.16 6.45 -17.21
C GLU A 235 15.17 7.60 -17.30
N GLN A 236 14.99 8.51 -18.26
CA GLN A 236 15.81 9.72 -18.38
C GLN A 236 15.64 10.64 -17.18
N GLN A 237 14.47 10.59 -16.52
CA GLN A 237 14.19 11.29 -15.27
C GLN A 237 14.41 10.42 -14.02
N SER A 238 15.09 9.28 -14.15
CA SER A 238 15.40 8.37 -13.04
C SER A 238 14.19 7.67 -12.41
N PHE A 239 13.14 7.46 -13.19
CA PHE A 239 11.93 6.73 -12.81
C PHE A 239 11.79 5.44 -13.63
N PHE A 240 11.26 4.36 -13.03
CA PHE A 240 10.94 3.14 -13.77
C PHE A 240 9.66 3.25 -14.60
N ARG A 241 8.73 4.12 -14.20
CA ARG A 241 7.47 4.38 -14.91
C ARG A 241 6.91 5.74 -14.55
N TRP A 242 6.03 6.23 -15.41
CA TRP A 242 5.05 7.22 -14.97
C TRP A 242 4.03 6.59 -14.03
N VAL A 243 3.55 7.36 -13.05
CA VAL A 243 2.52 6.89 -12.11
C VAL A 243 1.24 6.58 -12.87
N SER A 244 0.82 7.50 -13.74
CA SER A 244 -0.43 7.42 -14.48
C SER A 244 -0.36 8.19 -15.78
N LEU A 245 -1.12 7.73 -16.78
CA LEU A 245 -1.65 8.58 -17.85
C LEU A 245 -2.81 9.41 -17.28
N LEU A 246 -2.77 10.74 -17.46
CA LEU A 246 -3.82 11.63 -16.96
C LEU A 246 -5.11 11.45 -17.76
N LYS A 247 -6.28 11.47 -17.10
CA LYS A 247 -7.59 11.23 -17.75
C LYS A 247 -7.95 12.27 -18.81
N ASP A 248 -7.37 13.46 -18.75
CA ASP A 248 -7.55 14.47 -19.80
C ASP A 248 -6.81 14.09 -21.11
N GLY A 249 -6.01 13.03 -21.07
CA GLY A 249 -5.22 12.52 -22.19
C GLY A 249 -4.10 13.47 -22.61
N LYS A 250 -3.71 14.43 -21.76
CA LYS A 250 -2.74 15.48 -22.10
C LYS A 250 -1.34 15.24 -21.55
N GLY A 251 -1.14 14.14 -20.84
CA GLY A 251 0.14 13.89 -20.23
C GLY A 251 0.17 12.73 -19.25
N TYR A 252 1.32 12.61 -18.61
CA TYR A 252 1.61 11.65 -17.56
C TYR A 252 1.80 12.34 -16.22
N ARG A 253 1.83 11.56 -15.15
CA ARG A 253 2.18 12.03 -13.82
C ARG A 253 3.53 11.44 -13.42
N SER A 254 4.53 12.28 -13.12
CA SER A 254 5.76 11.80 -12.48
C SER A 254 5.49 11.38 -11.03
N PRO A 255 6.25 10.45 -10.45
CA PRO A 255 5.96 10.00 -9.10
C PRO A 255 6.19 11.10 -8.05
N SER A 256 5.55 10.96 -6.90
CA SER A 256 6.06 11.49 -5.64
C SER A 256 7.25 10.67 -5.16
N ILE A 257 8.02 11.17 -4.19
CA ILE A 257 9.15 10.42 -3.60
C ILE A 257 8.69 9.06 -3.06
N GLU A 258 7.49 9.00 -2.46
CA GLU A 258 6.94 7.76 -1.92
C GLU A 258 6.53 6.75 -2.99
N GLU A 259 5.86 7.22 -4.05
CA GLU A 259 5.47 6.37 -5.19
C GLU A 259 6.70 5.83 -5.91
N ASP A 260 7.75 6.64 -6.03
CA ASP A 260 9.00 6.23 -6.63
C ASP A 260 9.74 5.21 -5.76
N LEU A 261 9.80 5.43 -4.45
CA LEU A 261 10.35 4.45 -3.51
C LEU A 261 9.61 3.09 -3.61
N ILE A 262 8.28 3.10 -3.69
CA ILE A 262 7.48 1.88 -3.91
C ILE A 262 7.89 1.18 -5.21
N GLU A 263 8.04 1.92 -6.31
CA GLU A 263 8.45 1.34 -7.60
C GLU A 263 9.86 0.74 -7.55
N TYR A 264 10.83 1.42 -6.94
CA TYR A 264 12.17 0.85 -6.80
C TYR A 264 12.20 -0.41 -5.95
N ILE A 265 11.42 -0.44 -4.85
CA ILE A 265 11.27 -1.66 -4.03
C ILE A 265 10.60 -2.78 -4.86
N THR A 266 9.60 -2.43 -5.66
CA THR A 266 8.90 -3.36 -6.55
C THR A 266 9.88 -4.01 -7.52
N TYR A 267 10.71 -3.22 -8.19
CA TYR A 267 11.71 -3.71 -9.13
C TYR A 267 12.78 -4.56 -8.46
N PHE A 268 13.20 -4.21 -7.23
CA PHE A 268 14.09 -5.07 -6.45
C PHE A 268 13.48 -6.46 -6.23
N TYR A 269 12.22 -6.54 -5.78
CA TYR A 269 11.56 -7.84 -5.59
C TYR A 269 11.36 -8.59 -6.91
N ALA A 270 11.00 -7.90 -7.99
CA ALA A 270 10.75 -8.51 -9.29
C ALA A 270 12.03 -9.10 -9.92
N TYR A 271 13.16 -8.46 -9.70
CA TYR A 271 14.48 -8.87 -10.22
C TYR A 271 15.34 -9.58 -9.18
N ARG A 272 14.76 -9.99 -8.05
CA ARG A 272 15.53 -10.63 -7.00
C ARG A 272 16.20 -11.92 -7.48
N GLY A 273 17.51 -12.02 -7.26
CA GLY A 273 18.35 -13.12 -7.76
C GLY A 273 18.67 -13.03 -9.26
N ARG A 274 18.23 -11.97 -9.93
CA ARG A 274 18.46 -11.63 -11.35
C ARG A 274 18.80 -10.15 -11.50
N GLU A 275 19.43 -9.56 -10.49
CA GLU A 275 19.69 -8.12 -10.44
C GLU A 275 20.60 -7.66 -11.60
N ASP A 276 21.47 -8.53 -12.09
CA ASP A 276 22.33 -8.25 -13.25
C ASP A 276 21.52 -8.04 -14.54
N GLU A 277 20.37 -8.71 -14.70
CA GLU A 277 19.47 -8.48 -15.84
C GLU A 277 18.88 -7.06 -15.79
N LEU A 278 18.52 -6.57 -14.60
CA LEU A 278 18.07 -5.19 -14.42
C LEU A 278 19.20 -4.21 -14.72
N LYS A 279 20.41 -4.48 -14.21
CA LYS A 279 21.57 -3.61 -14.41
C LYS A 279 21.93 -3.49 -15.89
N GLU A 280 21.86 -4.59 -16.65
CA GLU A 280 22.06 -4.55 -18.10
C GLU A 280 20.93 -3.80 -18.81
N LYS A 281 19.66 -4.05 -18.44
CA LYS A 281 18.49 -3.36 -19.02
C LYS A 281 18.55 -1.85 -18.86
N TYR A 282 19.06 -1.36 -17.73
CA TYR A 282 19.13 0.06 -17.40
C TYR A 282 20.57 0.62 -17.39
N LYS A 283 21.52 -0.01 -18.10
CA LYS A 283 22.93 0.38 -18.11
C LYS A 283 23.20 1.83 -18.54
N ASP A 284 22.36 2.35 -19.43
CA ASP A 284 22.46 3.71 -19.95
C ASP A 284 21.78 4.76 -19.04
N TYR A 285 21.19 4.32 -17.92
CA TYR A 285 20.49 5.16 -16.94
C TYR A 285 21.17 5.08 -15.56
N PRO A 286 22.35 5.70 -15.37
CA PRO A 286 23.16 5.54 -14.16
C PRO A 286 22.46 5.97 -12.88
N LYS A 287 21.53 6.94 -12.96
CA LYS A 287 20.73 7.38 -11.82
C LYS A 287 19.77 6.28 -11.33
N ILE A 288 19.19 5.50 -12.25
CA ILE A 288 18.37 4.34 -11.91
C ILE A 288 19.21 3.31 -11.17
N LEU A 289 20.39 2.98 -11.69
CA LEU A 289 21.26 1.99 -11.06
C LEU A 289 21.70 2.41 -9.65
N ARG A 290 22.07 3.69 -9.47
CA ARG A 290 22.44 4.23 -8.15
C ARG A 290 21.30 4.13 -7.14
N LYS A 291 20.09 4.50 -7.54
CA LYS A 291 18.90 4.40 -6.68
C LYS A 291 18.50 2.95 -6.40
N PHE A 292 18.67 2.07 -7.37
CA PHE A 292 18.44 0.64 -7.21
C PHE A 292 19.39 0.03 -6.16
N ASP A 293 20.68 0.36 -6.21
CA ASP A 293 21.66 -0.13 -5.23
C ASP A 293 21.38 0.38 -3.80
N LEU A 294 20.89 1.62 -3.64
CA LEU A 294 20.40 2.14 -2.36
C LEU A 294 19.22 1.31 -1.84
N VAL A 295 18.18 1.15 -2.67
CA VAL A 295 16.96 0.44 -2.28
C VAL A 295 17.21 -1.03 -2.00
N LYS A 296 18.08 -1.69 -2.78
CA LYS A 296 18.54 -3.07 -2.49
C LYS A 296 19.07 -3.18 -1.06
N THR A 297 19.98 -2.28 -0.68
CA THR A 297 20.58 -2.28 0.67
C THR A 297 19.50 -2.14 1.75
N TRP A 298 18.52 -1.27 1.55
CA TRP A 298 17.47 -1.03 2.53
C TRP A 298 16.46 -2.17 2.64
N VAL A 299 16.09 -2.78 1.51
CA VAL A 299 15.17 -3.93 1.51
C VAL A 299 15.83 -5.15 2.14
N GLU A 300 17.11 -5.41 1.85
CA GLU A 300 17.86 -6.49 2.51
C GLU A 300 17.93 -6.27 4.03
N ALA A 301 18.18 -5.03 4.48
CA ALA A 301 18.17 -4.70 5.90
C ALA A 301 16.78 -4.89 6.55
N PHE A 302 15.71 -4.51 5.85
CA PHE A 302 14.33 -4.74 6.29
C PHE A 302 14.03 -6.23 6.48
N GLU A 303 14.45 -7.07 5.54
CA GLU A 303 14.23 -8.51 5.65
C GLU A 303 15.05 -9.16 6.76
N GLU A 304 16.29 -8.72 6.96
CA GLU A 304 17.07 -9.16 8.12
C GLU A 304 16.41 -8.74 9.44
N PHE A 305 15.80 -7.55 9.49
CA PHE A 305 14.97 -7.14 10.60
C PHE A 305 13.77 -8.09 10.80
N LEU A 306 13.04 -8.45 9.74
CA LEU A 306 11.91 -9.38 9.85
C LEU A 306 12.35 -10.77 10.34
N LYS A 307 13.46 -11.30 9.82
CA LYS A 307 14.03 -12.59 10.24
C LYS A 307 14.38 -12.59 11.73
N LYS A 308 15.06 -11.54 12.21
CA LYS A 308 15.41 -11.38 13.63
C LYS A 308 14.17 -11.36 14.54
N ASN A 309 13.06 -10.82 14.05
CA ASN A 309 11.79 -10.75 14.78
C ASN A 309 10.85 -11.95 14.52
N LYS A 310 11.32 -13.00 13.83
CA LYS A 310 10.53 -14.20 13.47
C LYS A 310 9.26 -13.90 12.66
N GLN A 311 9.32 -12.85 11.84
CA GLN A 311 8.24 -12.42 10.96
C GLN A 311 8.46 -12.84 9.50
N PHE A 312 9.55 -13.56 9.19
CA PHE A 312 9.88 -14.07 7.85
C PHE A 312 10.04 -15.59 7.88
#